data_AF-A0AAD1KRJ8-F1
#
_entry.id   AF-A0AAD1KRJ8-F1
#
_cell.length_a   1.000
_cell.length_b   1.000
_cell.length_c   1.000
_cell.angle_alpha   90.00
_cell.angle_beta   90.00
_cell.angle_gamma   90.00
#
_symmetry.space_group_name_H-M   'P 1'
#
loop_
_entity.id
_entity.type
_entity.pdbx_description
1 polymer ?
#
loop_
_entity_poly.entity_id
_entity_poly.type
_entity_poly.pdbx_seq_one_letter_code
_entity_poly.pdbx_strand_id
1 'polypeptide(L)'
;MNDDPYYRELPDGTIKQVNPFTGTKVWTVPGRGARPLGRPAEQLQNLTERDRHAACTFCPDNHLLTPPEKTRLVKREGGLVRGHDLIRHVPADQLDATVPEFRRVPNLFEILSWQYWQLNWGMDLPRASRDWQEEYLIQSGRGGPREVGSQRQVQSGGVGAAC
;
A
#
# COMPACT_ATOMS: atom_id res chain seq x y z
N MET A 1 13.60 -23.78 -43.40
CA MET A 1 12.99 -23.20 -42.18
C MET A 1 14.10 -23.14 -41.14
N ASN A 2 14.45 -21.97 -40.63
CA ASN A 2 15.43 -21.86 -39.55
C ASN A 2 14.82 -22.48 -38.28
N ASP A 3 15.32 -23.65 -37.88
CA ASP A 3 15.04 -24.26 -36.57
C ASP A 3 15.99 -23.65 -35.52
N ASP A 4 15.84 -22.37 -35.24
CA ASP A 4 16.51 -21.76 -34.09
C ASP A 4 15.74 -22.18 -32.82
N PRO A 5 16.37 -22.92 -31.88
CA PRO A 5 15.70 -23.40 -30.68
C PRO A 5 15.32 -22.27 -29.71
N TYR A 6 15.86 -21.06 -29.88
CA TYR A 6 15.65 -19.91 -29.00
C TYR A 6 14.75 -18.83 -29.62
N TYR A 7 14.55 -18.82 -30.93
CA TYR A 7 13.74 -17.82 -31.62
C TYR A 7 12.93 -18.44 -32.75
N ARG A 8 11.61 -18.20 -32.76
CA ARG A 8 10.74 -18.62 -33.85
C ARG A 8 9.63 -17.63 -34.11
N GLU A 9 9.54 -17.18 -35.35
CA GLU A 9 8.41 -16.37 -35.84
C GLU A 9 7.33 -17.29 -36.45
N LEU A 10 6.08 -17.08 -36.07
CA LEU A 10 4.92 -17.80 -36.57
C LEU A 10 4.23 -17.05 -37.72
N PRO A 11 3.41 -17.73 -38.55
CA PRO A 11 2.73 -17.09 -39.68
C PRO A 11 1.80 -15.93 -39.33
N ASP A 12 1.32 -15.86 -38.09
CA ASP A 12 0.47 -14.78 -37.56
C ASP A 12 1.29 -13.58 -37.03
N GLY A 13 2.61 -13.61 -37.19
CA GLY A 13 3.55 -12.63 -36.63
C GLY A 13 3.84 -12.81 -35.14
N THR A 14 3.33 -13.87 -34.51
CA THR A 14 3.68 -14.20 -33.12
C THR A 14 5.13 -14.64 -33.04
N ILE A 15 5.90 -13.97 -32.16
CA ILE A 15 7.29 -14.33 -31.90
C ILE A 15 7.35 -15.20 -30.64
N LYS A 16 7.93 -16.39 -30.76
CA LYS A 16 8.26 -17.29 -29.66
C LYS A 16 9.74 -17.17 -29.33
N GLN A 17 10.05 -16.93 -28.06
CA GLN A 17 11.41 -16.86 -27.56
C GLN A 17 11.59 -17.80 -26.38
N VAL A 18 12.75 -18.45 -26.29
CA VAL A 18 13.15 -19.26 -25.13
C VAL A 18 14.38 -18.64 -24.51
N ASN A 19 14.33 -18.33 -23.21
CA ASN A 19 15.50 -17.85 -22.49
C ASN A 19 16.51 -19.02 -22.35
N PRO A 20 17.76 -18.87 -22.84
CA PRO A 20 18.74 -19.96 -22.84
C PRO A 20 19.27 -20.33 -21.44
N PHE A 21 19.11 -19.45 -20.46
CA PHE A 21 19.58 -19.68 -19.08
C PHE A 21 18.49 -20.26 -18.18
N THR A 22 17.23 -19.86 -18.38
CA THR A 22 16.12 -20.24 -17.49
C THR A 22 15.13 -21.21 -18.11
N GLY A 23 15.17 -21.43 -19.43
CA GLY A 23 14.18 -22.20 -20.18
C GLY A 23 12.80 -21.54 -20.25
N THR A 24 12.64 -20.32 -19.73
CA THR A 24 11.37 -19.58 -19.77
C THR A 24 10.98 -19.29 -21.21
N LYS A 25 9.74 -19.61 -21.57
CA LYS A 25 9.18 -19.35 -22.89
C LYS A 25 8.33 -18.08 -22.86
N VAL A 26 8.51 -17.21 -23.85
CA VAL A 26 7.76 -15.96 -24.01
C VAL A 26 7.13 -15.95 -25.40
N TRP A 27 5.88 -15.48 -25.47
CA TRP A 27 5.13 -15.28 -26.70
C TRP A 27 4.78 -13.81 -26.84
N THR A 28 5.33 -13.16 -27.86
CA THR A 28 4.98 -11.79 -28.23
C THR A 28 3.97 -11.86 -29.37
N VAL A 29 2.71 -11.69 -29.02
CA VAL A 29 1.59 -11.72 -29.98
C VAL A 29 1.33 -10.28 -30.47
N PRO A 30 1.36 -10.02 -31.78
CA PRO A 30 1.01 -8.73 -32.34
C PRO A 30 -0.34 -8.24 -31.82
N GLY A 31 -0.43 -6.96 -31.45
CA GLY A 31 -1.69 -6.36 -30.97
C GLY A 31 -2.08 -6.70 -29.52
N ARG A 32 -1.48 -7.70 -28.85
CA ARG A 32 -1.75 -7.97 -27.42
C ARG A 32 -1.32 -6.82 -26.50
N GLY A 33 -0.37 -6.00 -26.96
CA GLY A 33 0.04 -4.75 -26.31
C GLY A 33 -0.86 -3.56 -26.63
N ALA A 34 -1.78 -3.67 -27.60
CA ALA A 34 -2.74 -2.62 -27.95
C ALA A 34 -3.89 -2.61 -26.93
N ARG A 35 -3.53 -2.27 -25.69
CA ARG A 35 -4.50 -1.92 -24.67
C ARG A 35 -5.27 -0.70 -25.19
N PRO A 36 -6.61 -0.71 -25.21
CA PRO A 36 -7.37 0.52 -25.41
C PRO A 36 -6.97 1.51 -24.31
N LEU A 37 -6.14 2.50 -24.63
CA LEU A 37 -5.68 3.54 -23.70
C LEU A 37 -6.68 4.69 -23.60
N GLY A 38 -7.96 4.44 -23.86
CA GLY A 38 -9.02 5.39 -23.62
C GLY A 38 -9.43 5.37 -22.15
N ARG A 39 -8.56 5.82 -21.24
CA ARG A 39 -9.11 6.42 -20.02
C ARG A 39 -9.70 7.76 -20.46
N PRO A 40 -10.97 8.07 -20.15
CA PRO A 40 -11.45 9.42 -20.32
C PRO A 40 -10.46 10.34 -19.61
N ALA A 41 -10.08 11.44 -20.27
CA ALA A 41 -9.22 12.43 -19.65
C ALA A 41 -9.86 12.82 -18.32
N GLU A 42 -9.24 12.43 -17.20
CA GLU A 42 -9.66 12.93 -15.90
C GLU A 42 -9.57 14.46 -15.96
N GLN A 43 -10.63 15.10 -15.49
CA GLN A 43 -10.70 16.55 -15.46
C GLN A 43 -9.56 17.05 -14.56
N LEU A 44 -8.54 17.66 -15.16
CA LEU A 44 -7.42 18.22 -14.40
C LEU A 44 -7.96 19.35 -13.52
N GLN A 45 -7.80 19.21 -12.21
CA GLN A 45 -8.11 20.25 -11.25
C GLN A 45 -6.81 20.84 -10.72
N ASN A 46 -6.78 22.15 -10.49
CA ASN A 46 -5.65 22.78 -9.82
C ASN A 46 -5.62 22.35 -8.35
N LEU A 47 -4.42 22.03 -7.85
CA LEU A 47 -4.24 21.75 -6.42
C LEU A 47 -4.48 23.00 -5.59
N THR A 48 -5.35 22.90 -4.61
CA THR A 48 -5.51 23.91 -3.57
C THR A 48 -4.41 23.78 -2.52
N GLU A 49 -4.28 24.77 -1.64
CA GLU A 49 -3.33 24.69 -0.52
C GLU A 49 -3.69 23.53 0.43
N ARG A 50 -4.98 23.28 0.63
CA ARG A 50 -5.46 22.15 1.43
C ARG A 50 -5.04 20.80 0.84
N ASP A 51 -5.04 20.67 -0.48
CA ASP A 51 -4.68 19.40 -1.14
C ASP A 51 -3.23 19.01 -0.85
N ARG A 52 -2.35 19.97 -0.57
CA ARG A 52 -0.96 19.70 -0.18
C ARG A 52 -0.84 18.93 1.14
N HIS A 53 -1.83 19.07 2.03
CA HIS A 53 -1.79 18.54 3.39
C HIS A 53 -2.92 17.56 3.72
N ALA A 54 -3.91 17.40 2.83
CA ALA A 54 -5.08 16.54 3.10
C ALA A 54 -5.54 15.66 1.92
N ALA A 55 -4.90 15.70 0.74
CA ALA A 55 -5.39 15.00 -0.45
C ALA A 55 -5.31 13.45 -0.37
N CYS A 56 -4.45 12.89 0.47
CA CYS A 56 -4.31 11.44 0.59
C CYS A 56 -4.25 10.98 2.05
N THR A 57 -4.47 9.67 2.25
CA THR A 57 -4.44 9.00 3.56
C THR A 57 -3.14 9.24 4.33
N PHE A 58 -2.02 9.45 3.64
CA PHE A 58 -0.70 9.65 4.27
C PHE A 58 -0.36 11.11 4.53
N CYS A 59 -1.20 12.06 4.09
CA CYS A 59 -0.92 13.47 4.29
C CYS A 59 -0.97 13.84 5.79
N PRO A 60 -0.27 14.91 6.22
CA PRO A 60 -0.17 15.31 7.62
C PRO A 60 -1.51 15.52 8.33
N ASP A 61 -2.53 16.04 7.62
CA ASP A 61 -3.83 16.31 8.24
C ASP A 61 -4.68 15.03 8.44
N ASN A 62 -4.17 13.88 7.98
CA ASN A 62 -4.89 12.60 7.92
C ASN A 62 -4.21 11.50 8.75
N HIS A 63 -3.47 11.84 9.80
CA HIS A 63 -2.72 10.87 10.63
C HIS A 63 -3.56 9.68 11.12
N LEU A 64 -4.84 9.89 11.45
CA LEU A 64 -5.76 8.84 11.91
C LEU A 64 -6.34 7.97 10.78
N LEU A 65 -6.11 8.30 9.51
CA LEU A 65 -6.53 7.47 8.37
C LEU A 65 -5.54 6.34 8.07
N THR A 66 -4.35 6.36 8.68
CA THR A 66 -3.38 5.26 8.65
C THR A 66 -3.46 4.42 9.92
N PRO A 67 -3.11 3.12 9.88
CA PRO A 67 -2.93 2.35 11.10
C PRO A 67 -1.88 3.00 12.04
N PRO A 68 -1.91 2.68 13.35
CA PRO A 68 -1.02 3.27 14.35
C PRO A 68 0.43 3.23 13.91
N GLU A 69 1.10 4.38 13.95
CA GLU A 69 2.50 4.44 13.55
C GLU A 69 3.39 3.72 14.54
N LYS A 70 4.27 2.86 14.02
CA LYS A 70 5.25 2.16 14.84
C LYS A 70 6.31 3.12 15.33
N THR A 71 6.77 4.01 14.45
CA THR A 71 7.83 4.98 14.72
C THR A 71 7.74 6.21 13.82
N ARG A 72 8.22 7.35 14.29
CA ARG A 72 8.47 8.55 13.47
C ARG A 72 9.85 9.16 13.74
N LEU A 73 10.39 9.86 12.75
CA LEU A 73 11.56 10.73 12.90
C LEU A 73 11.08 12.18 12.99
N VAL A 74 11.56 12.89 13.99
CA VAL A 74 11.27 14.31 14.20
C VAL A 74 12.60 15.07 14.23
N LYS A 75 12.68 16.15 13.47
CA LYS A 75 13.89 16.98 13.43
C LYS A 75 14.14 17.62 14.79
N ARG A 76 15.34 17.46 15.32
CA ARG A 76 15.77 18.07 16.58
C ARG A 76 17.26 18.34 16.58
N GLU A 77 17.65 19.56 16.93
CA GLU A 77 19.06 19.89 17.12
C GLU A 77 19.69 18.98 18.18
N GLY A 78 20.81 18.34 17.84
CA GLY A 78 21.47 17.35 18.69
C GLY A 78 20.81 15.96 18.72
N GLY A 79 19.77 15.72 17.91
CA GLY A 79 19.11 14.42 17.83
C GLY A 79 20.05 13.29 17.42
N LEU A 80 19.91 12.14 18.09
CA LEU A 80 20.85 11.01 18.00
C LEU A 80 20.98 10.42 16.59
N VAL A 81 19.92 10.52 15.78
CA VAL A 81 19.89 9.98 14.43
C VAL A 81 20.07 11.12 13.42
N ARG A 82 21.31 11.53 13.19
CA ARG A 82 21.66 12.60 12.22
C ARG A 82 20.84 13.88 12.43
N GLY A 83 20.68 14.34 13.68
CA GLY A 83 19.87 15.52 14.01
C GLY A 83 18.36 15.27 14.08
N HIS A 84 17.97 14.03 14.39
CA HIS A 84 16.57 13.64 14.57
C HIS A 84 16.40 12.80 15.84
N ASP A 85 15.23 12.92 16.45
CA ASP A 85 14.73 12.02 17.47
C ASP A 85 13.87 10.92 16.82
N LEU A 86 14.08 9.67 17.25
CA LEU A 86 13.23 8.54 16.89
C LEU A 86 12.20 8.34 17.99
N ILE A 87 10.94 8.61 17.69
CA ILE A 87 9.82 8.41 18.61
C ILE A 87 9.11 7.10 18.22
N ARG A 88 8.76 6.28 19.21
CA ARG A 88 8.04 5.01 19.01
C ARG A 88 6.65 5.09 19.64
N HIS A 89 5.69 4.40 19.03
CA HIS A 89 4.34 4.22 19.58
C HIS A 89 3.69 5.55 20.00
N VAL A 90 3.67 6.53 19.10
CA VAL A 90 3.09 7.85 19.40
C VAL A 90 1.60 7.68 19.78
N PRO A 91 1.17 8.19 20.94
CA PRO A 91 -0.22 8.17 21.36
C PRO A 91 -1.14 8.85 20.35
N ALA A 92 -2.38 8.40 20.22
CA ALA A 92 -3.29 8.90 19.19
C ALA A 92 -3.64 10.39 19.39
N ASP A 93 -3.70 10.84 20.64
CA ASP A 93 -3.93 12.23 21.05
C ASP A 93 -2.68 13.13 20.93
N GLN A 94 -1.52 12.55 20.62
CA GLN A 94 -0.25 13.26 20.46
C GLN A 94 0.29 13.24 19.02
N LEU A 95 -0.49 12.73 18.06
CA LEU A 95 -0.06 12.63 16.66
C LEU A 95 0.34 13.99 16.07
N ASP A 96 -0.28 15.07 16.53
CA ASP A 96 -0.05 16.43 16.03
C ASP A 96 0.89 17.26 16.91
N ALA A 97 1.41 16.68 18.00
CA ALA A 97 2.33 17.36 18.92
C ALA A 97 3.73 17.62 18.30
N THR A 98 4.05 16.94 17.20
CA THR A 98 5.32 17.04 16.49
C THR A 98 5.10 16.94 14.99
N VAL A 99 5.94 17.58 14.18
CA VAL A 99 5.95 17.39 12.73
C VAL A 99 6.90 16.24 12.36
N PRO A 100 6.40 15.12 11.83
CA PRO A 100 7.24 14.01 11.42
C PRO A 100 7.89 14.27 10.05
N GLU A 101 9.21 14.08 9.96
CA GLU A 101 9.96 14.04 8.69
C GLU A 101 9.79 12.69 7.98
N PHE A 102 9.55 11.63 8.77
CA PHE A 102 9.31 10.28 8.26
C PHE A 102 8.44 9.50 9.25
N ARG A 103 7.49 8.71 8.74
CA ARG A 103 6.60 7.84 9.53
C ARG A 103 6.71 6.41 9.04
N ARG A 104 6.82 5.47 9.98
CA ARG A 104 6.70 4.03 9.72
C ARG A 104 5.33 3.56 10.20
N VAL A 105 4.43 3.36 9.26
CA VAL A 105 3.09 2.82 9.49
C VAL A 105 2.98 1.38 8.99
N PRO A 106 2.10 0.55 9.58
CA PRO A 106 1.68 -0.72 8.98
C PRO A 106 1.06 -0.54 7.60
N ASN A 107 0.90 -1.65 6.86
CA ASN A 107 0.15 -1.66 5.60
C ASN A 107 -1.29 -1.20 5.85
N LEU A 108 -1.82 -0.33 4.98
CA LEU A 108 -3.22 0.16 5.07
C LEU A 108 -4.25 -0.97 4.98
N PHE A 109 -3.89 -2.02 4.25
CA PHE A 109 -4.68 -3.23 4.10
C PHE A 109 -3.87 -4.41 4.60
N GLU A 110 -4.58 -5.31 5.25
CA GLU A 110 -4.02 -6.55 5.71
C GLU A 110 -3.75 -7.48 4.51
N ILE A 111 -2.50 -7.91 4.32
CA ILE A 111 -2.16 -8.90 3.30
C ILE A 111 -2.61 -10.29 3.77
N LEU A 112 -2.40 -10.57 5.06
CA LEU A 112 -2.86 -11.78 5.74
C LEU A 112 -3.40 -11.41 7.11
N SER A 113 -4.66 -11.80 7.32
CA SER A 113 -5.27 -12.17 8.60
C SER A 113 -4.41 -12.20 9.87
N TRP A 114 -4.65 -11.37 10.90
CA TRP A 114 -4.19 -11.70 12.24
C TRP A 114 -4.74 -13.08 12.66
N GLN A 115 -6.01 -13.34 12.34
CA GLN A 115 -6.63 -14.66 12.54
C GLN A 115 -5.94 -15.74 11.70
N TYR A 116 -5.50 -15.44 10.47
CA TYR A 116 -4.71 -16.37 9.65
C TYR A 116 -3.41 -16.76 10.38
N TRP A 117 -2.66 -15.79 10.90
CA TRP A 117 -1.41 -16.03 11.61
C TRP A 117 -1.61 -16.83 12.89
N GLN A 118 -2.67 -16.55 13.64
CA GLN A 118 -3.01 -17.29 14.85
C GLN A 118 -3.38 -18.75 14.51
N LEU A 119 -4.29 -18.97 13.55
CA LEU A 119 -4.78 -20.32 13.21
C LEU A 119 -3.71 -21.21 12.57
N ASN A 120 -2.91 -20.66 11.66
CA ASN A 120 -1.96 -21.47 10.87
C ASN A 120 -0.56 -21.55 11.50
N TRP A 121 -0.20 -20.59 12.35
CA TRP A 121 1.16 -20.47 12.89
C TRP A 121 1.20 -20.35 14.42
N GLY A 122 0.05 -20.45 15.11
CA GLY A 122 -0.02 -20.37 16.56
C GLY A 122 0.50 -19.04 17.12
N MET A 123 0.50 -17.97 16.33
CA MET A 123 1.03 -16.69 16.75
C MET A 123 0.08 -15.97 17.70
N ASP A 124 0.61 -15.58 18.84
CA ASP A 124 -0.06 -14.71 19.81
C ASP A 124 0.54 -13.30 19.78
N LEU A 125 -0.34 -12.29 19.93
CA LEU A 125 0.09 -10.90 19.97
C LEU A 125 0.84 -10.67 21.29
N PRO A 126 2.09 -10.18 21.30
CA PRO A 126 2.80 -9.93 22.56
C PRO A 126 2.02 -8.96 23.44
N ARG A 127 2.09 -9.14 24.77
CA ARG A 127 1.32 -8.32 25.73
C ARG A 127 1.54 -6.83 25.51
N ALA A 128 2.79 -6.39 25.35
CA ALA A 128 3.11 -4.98 25.08
C ALA A 128 2.44 -4.43 23.80
N SER A 129 2.24 -5.27 22.78
CA SER A 129 1.53 -4.88 21.56
C SER A 129 0.02 -4.83 21.75
N ARG A 130 -0.55 -5.71 22.59
CA ARG A 130 -1.96 -5.63 23.00
C ARG A 130 -2.22 -4.36 23.81
N ASP A 131 -1.42 -4.10 24.83
CA ASP A 131 -1.55 -2.93 25.69
C ASP A 131 -1.48 -1.63 24.86
N TRP A 132 -0.50 -1.54 23.93
CA TRP A 132 -0.40 -0.39 23.02
C TRP A 132 -1.61 -0.26 22.08
N GLN A 133 -2.10 -1.37 21.52
CA GLN A 133 -3.29 -1.34 20.66
C GLN A 133 -4.51 -0.84 21.42
N GLU A 134 -4.75 -1.35 22.62
CA GLU A 134 -5.89 -0.97 23.45
C GLU A 134 -5.83 0.52 23.84
N GLU A 135 -4.67 0.98 24.31
CA GLU A 135 -4.45 2.39 24.65
C GLU A 135 -4.68 3.32 23.45
N TYR A 136 -4.12 2.97 22.29
CA TYR A 136 -4.29 3.77 21.08
C TYR A 136 -5.77 3.85 20.64
N LEU A 137 -6.50 2.74 20.75
CA LEU A 137 -7.93 2.70 20.42
C LEU A 137 -8.75 3.60 21.35
N ILE A 138 -8.49 3.57 22.65
CA ILE A 138 -9.15 4.44 23.64
C ILE A 138 -8.91 5.91 23.30
N GLN A 139 -7.66 6.30 23.04
CA GLN A 139 -7.28 7.69 22.77
C GLN A 139 -7.82 8.21 21.43
N SER A 140 -7.90 7.35 20.41
CA SER A 140 -8.35 7.74 19.07
C SER A 140 -9.84 8.09 18.98
N GLY A 141 -10.63 7.86 20.04
CA GLY A 141 -12.08 8.13 20.08
C GLY A 141 -12.91 7.26 19.12
N ARG A 142 -12.27 6.34 18.38
CA ARG A 142 -12.91 5.41 17.44
C ARG A 142 -12.87 3.99 18.01
N GLY A 143 -14.04 3.35 18.01
CA GLY A 143 -14.14 1.90 18.04
C GLY A 143 -13.49 1.27 16.80
N GLY A 144 -12.16 1.16 16.78
CA GLY A 144 -11.39 0.26 15.92
C GLY A 144 -11.35 0.54 14.41
N PRO A 145 -10.30 0.04 13.70
CA PRO A 145 -10.12 0.16 12.25
C PRO A 145 -11.13 -0.66 11.40
N ARG A 146 -12.30 -1.02 11.93
CA ARG A 146 -13.32 -1.82 11.22
C ARG A 146 -13.87 -1.13 9.97
N GLU A 147 -13.77 0.19 9.86
CA GLU A 147 -14.33 0.92 8.71
C GLU A 147 -13.35 1.18 7.56
N VAL A 148 -12.03 1.10 7.78
CA VAL A 148 -11.06 1.34 6.70
C VAL A 148 -11.10 0.20 5.66
N GLY A 149 -11.48 -1.01 6.07
CA GLY A 149 -11.69 -2.15 5.16
C GLY A 149 -13.03 -2.09 4.40
N SER A 150 -14.06 -1.44 4.92
CA SER A 150 -15.41 -1.44 4.33
C SER A 150 -15.54 -0.47 3.15
N GLN A 151 -14.92 0.71 3.24
CA GLN A 151 -15.13 1.77 2.24
C GLN A 151 -14.44 1.55 0.89
N ARG A 152 -13.52 0.58 0.75
CA ARG A 152 -12.83 0.29 -0.53
C ARG A 152 -13.24 -1.02 -1.19
N GLN A 153 -14.20 -1.75 -0.64
CA GLN A 153 -14.78 -2.91 -1.34
C GLN A 153 -15.76 -2.50 -2.46
N VAL A 154 -16.24 -1.26 -2.45
CA VAL A 154 -17.16 -0.72 -3.47
C VAL A 154 -16.44 -0.40 -4.80
N GLN A 155 -15.13 -0.18 -4.80
CA GLN A 155 -14.38 0.18 -6.03
C GLN A 155 -13.88 -1.02 -6.85
N SER A 156 -14.05 -2.26 -6.37
CA SER A 156 -13.67 -3.49 -7.10
C SER A 156 -14.87 -4.36 -7.52
N GLY A 157 -16.11 -3.92 -7.29
CA GLY A 157 -17.33 -4.71 -7.52
C GLY A 157 -18.14 -4.36 -8.78
N GLY A 158 -17.59 -3.58 -9.71
CA GLY A 158 -18.29 -3.17 -10.93
C GLY A 158 -18.12 -4.15 -12.09
N VAL A 159 -18.49 -5.42 -11.93
CA VAL A 159 -18.83 -6.27 -13.08
C VAL A 159 -20.33 -6.37 -13.10
N GLY A 160 -20.94 -5.55 -13.95
CA GLY A 160 -22.36 -5.58 -14.21
C GLY A 160 -22.79 -6.97 -14.65
N ALA A 161 -23.82 -7.48 -13.98
CA ALA A 161 -24.71 -8.44 -14.60
C ALA A 161 -25.36 -7.77 -15.81
N ALA A 162 -25.00 -8.24 -17.00
CA ALA A 162 -25.73 -7.98 -18.23
C ALA A 162 -25.73 -9.28 -19.05
N CYS A 163 -26.96 -9.69 -19.39
CA CYS A 163 -27.41 -10.90 -20.08
C CYS A 163 -27.62 -12.13 -19.20
#